data_AF-A0A2V6U6I3-F1
#
_entry.id   AF-A0A2V6U6I3-F1
#
_cell.length_a   1.000
_cell.length_b   1.000
_cell.length_c   1.000
_cell.angle_alpha   90.00
_cell.angle_beta   90.00
_cell.angle_gamma   90.00
#
_symmetry.space_group_name_H-M   'P 1'
#
loop_
_entity.id
_entity.type
_entity.pdbx_description
1 polymer ?
#
loop_
_entity_poly.entity_id
_entity_poly.type
_entity_poly.pdbx_seq_one_letter_code
_entity_poly.pdbx_strand_id
1 'polypeptide(L)'
;FVDFLSLTMDQIVNQAAKLRYMFGGKGTVPIVIRAAQGTGVKLAAQHSQSLEAWFAHIPGLIVVCPSTPADAKGLLLAAIRNPNPVIFLEHKMLYFVKGDVPDGEGLERIGVAARRREGTDVTLCSYSLMTHRCLEAADLLGQRGVSCEVIDLRTIRPWDKTALLDSVRKTHRLAVVHEAVRSFGAGAEIAATVMDEAFDELDAPVLRIAAHDIPMPFNDTLERETVPTVERIVEAVEKLG
;
A
#
# COMPACT_ATOMS: atom_id res chain seq x y z
N PHE A 1 3.56 -16.84 2.65
CA PHE A 1 2.69 -16.11 3.57
C PHE A 1 3.54 -15.16 4.38
N VAL A 2 3.17 -13.88 4.43
CA VAL A 2 3.87 -12.87 5.24
C VAL A 2 3.82 -13.21 6.73
N ASP A 3 2.77 -13.89 7.16
CA ASP A 3 2.50 -14.32 8.52
C ASP A 3 3.69 -15.10 9.13
N PHE A 4 4.38 -15.91 8.31
CA PHE A 4 5.51 -16.73 8.73
C PHE A 4 6.85 -15.98 8.81
N LEU A 5 6.95 -14.77 8.25
CA LEU A 5 8.15 -13.96 8.39
C LEU A 5 8.42 -13.56 9.84
N SER A 6 7.39 -13.61 10.70
CA SER A 6 7.50 -13.46 12.16
C SER A 6 8.58 -14.37 12.77
N LEU A 7 8.75 -15.59 12.26
CA LEU A 7 9.78 -16.54 12.70
C LEU A 7 11.21 -16.08 12.36
N THR A 8 11.36 -15.21 11.37
CA THR A 8 12.65 -14.74 10.85
C THR A 8 12.93 -13.28 11.17
N MET A 9 12.15 -12.66 12.06
CA MET A 9 12.23 -11.21 12.30
C MET A 9 13.60 -10.73 12.76
N ASP A 10 14.35 -11.49 13.56
CA ASP A 10 15.70 -11.08 13.95
C ASP A 10 16.63 -10.94 12.74
N GLN A 11 16.59 -11.91 11.83
CA GLN A 11 17.41 -11.90 10.61
C GLN A 11 17.04 -10.73 9.69
N ILE A 12 15.75 -10.39 9.62
CA ILE A 12 15.28 -9.28 8.79
C ILE A 12 15.60 -7.93 9.43
N VAL A 13 15.19 -7.75 10.69
CA VAL A 13 15.15 -6.46 11.37
C VAL A 13 16.46 -6.08 12.02
N ASN A 14 17.17 -7.01 12.65
CA ASN A 14 18.42 -6.72 13.34
C ASN A 14 19.63 -6.95 12.43
N GLN A 15 19.61 -8.02 11.64
CA GLN A 15 20.72 -8.33 10.75
C GLN A 15 20.57 -7.54 9.44
N ALA A 16 19.72 -7.99 8.52
CA ALA A 16 19.67 -7.47 7.16
C ALA A 16 19.50 -5.94 7.09
N ALA A 17 18.52 -5.39 7.83
CA ALA A 17 18.21 -3.95 7.79
C ALA A 17 19.36 -3.06 8.30
N LYS A 18 20.12 -3.50 9.30
CA LYS A 18 21.04 -2.62 10.05
C LYS A 18 22.51 -2.80 9.68
N LEU A 19 22.92 -3.96 9.15
CA LEU A 19 24.33 -4.28 8.91
C LEU A 19 25.03 -3.22 8.05
N ARG A 20 24.39 -2.74 6.97
CA ARG A 20 24.97 -1.68 6.13
C ARG A 20 25.30 -0.41 6.93
N TYR A 21 24.42 0.01 7.82
CA TYR A 21 24.64 1.16 8.70
C TYR A 21 25.74 0.87 9.73
N MET A 22 25.67 -0.27 10.43
CA MET A 22 26.63 -0.65 11.48
C MET A 22 28.07 -0.79 10.96
N PHE A 23 28.25 -1.21 9.70
CA PHE A 23 29.56 -1.28 9.05
C PHE A 23 29.96 0.02 8.33
N GLY A 24 29.31 1.14 8.62
CA GLY A 24 29.67 2.45 8.05
C GLY A 24 29.52 2.51 6.53
N GLY A 25 28.56 1.78 5.96
CA GLY A 25 28.28 1.75 4.53
C GLY A 25 29.22 0.87 3.70
N LYS A 26 30.23 0.23 4.32
CA LYS A 26 31.24 -0.58 3.61
C LYS A 26 30.72 -1.91 3.07
N GLY A 27 29.64 -2.44 3.64
CA GLY A 27 28.98 -3.66 3.18
C GLY A 27 27.60 -3.39 2.57
N THR A 28 27.14 -4.30 1.72
CA THR A 28 25.77 -4.33 1.18
C THR A 28 25.05 -5.58 1.68
N VAL A 29 23.72 -5.55 1.67
CA VAL A 29 22.88 -6.72 2.01
C VAL A 29 21.83 -6.86 0.90
N PRO A 30 22.22 -7.33 -0.30
CA PRO A 30 21.36 -7.37 -1.48
C PRO A 30 20.45 -8.61 -1.46
N ILE A 31 19.41 -8.57 -0.64
CA ILE A 31 18.44 -9.65 -0.47
C ILE A 31 17.04 -9.13 -0.75
N VAL A 32 16.27 -9.91 -1.52
CA VAL A 32 14.83 -9.68 -1.72
C VAL A 32 14.06 -10.78 -1.00
N ILE A 33 13.24 -10.39 -0.01
CA ILE A 33 12.34 -11.29 0.70
C ILE A 33 10.94 -11.08 0.13
N ARG A 34 10.47 -12.07 -0.63
CA ARG A 34 9.14 -12.05 -1.24
C ARG A 34 8.15 -12.81 -0.36
N ALA A 35 6.97 -12.26 -0.15
CA ALA A 35 5.90 -12.97 0.55
C ALA A 35 4.51 -12.55 0.06
N ALA A 36 3.63 -13.53 -0.09
CA ALA A 36 2.22 -13.28 -0.30
C ALA A 36 1.52 -12.84 1.01
N GLN A 37 0.69 -11.80 0.94
CA GLN A 37 -0.10 -11.23 2.04
C GLN A 37 -1.57 -11.02 1.66
N GLY A 38 -2.35 -10.53 2.62
CA GLY A 38 -3.74 -10.12 2.41
C GLY A 38 -4.77 -11.26 2.46
N THR A 39 -6.04 -10.90 2.30
CA THR A 39 -7.22 -11.77 2.50
C THR A 39 -7.83 -12.24 1.17
N GLY A 40 -9.01 -12.87 1.22
CA GLY A 40 -9.86 -13.14 0.05
C GLY A 40 -9.89 -14.59 -0.40
N VAL A 41 -9.27 -15.48 0.37
CA VAL A 41 -9.14 -16.92 0.06
C VAL A 41 -9.54 -17.81 1.25
N LYS A 42 -10.24 -17.26 2.26
CA LYS A 42 -10.82 -18.01 3.39
C LYS A 42 -9.77 -18.78 4.20
N LEU A 43 -8.65 -18.12 4.52
CA LEU A 43 -7.54 -18.76 5.24
C LEU A 43 -7.51 -18.43 6.75
N ALA A 44 -8.54 -17.74 7.25
CA ALA A 44 -8.70 -17.37 8.66
C ALA A 44 -7.51 -16.56 9.22
N ALA A 45 -7.39 -16.49 10.55
CA ALA A 45 -6.60 -15.48 11.24
C ALA A 45 -5.08 -15.53 11.03
N GLN A 46 -4.47 -16.71 10.84
CA GLN A 46 -3.01 -16.88 10.85
C GLN A 46 -2.37 -16.90 9.45
N HIS A 47 -3.15 -16.67 8.40
CA HIS A 47 -2.72 -16.74 7.00
C HIS A 47 -3.32 -15.60 6.17
N SER A 48 -3.72 -14.50 6.82
CA SER A 48 -4.49 -13.42 6.20
C SER A 48 -4.03 -12.04 6.67
N GLN A 49 -2.86 -11.95 7.31
CA GLN A 49 -2.35 -10.67 7.78
C GLN A 49 -1.80 -9.82 6.62
N SER A 50 -1.87 -8.51 6.81
CA SER A 50 -1.20 -7.49 6.01
C SER A 50 -0.24 -6.76 6.95
N LEU A 51 1.06 -7.01 6.79
CA LEU A 51 2.12 -6.66 7.75
C LEU A 51 3.12 -5.64 7.19
N GLU A 52 2.78 -4.97 6.09
CA GLU A 52 3.62 -3.95 5.47
C GLU A 52 4.03 -2.85 6.44
N ALA A 53 3.15 -2.45 7.38
CA ALA A 53 3.43 -1.43 8.38
C ALA A 53 4.55 -1.86 9.36
N TRP A 54 4.60 -3.14 9.75
CA TRP A 54 5.68 -3.66 10.60
C TRP A 54 7.04 -3.50 9.94
N PHE A 55 7.16 -3.89 8.68
CA PHE A 55 8.41 -3.77 7.94
C PHE A 55 8.73 -2.31 7.58
N ALA A 56 7.71 -1.52 7.24
CA ALA A 56 7.87 -0.10 6.94
C ALA A 56 8.33 0.70 8.17
N HIS A 57 8.09 0.23 9.39
CA HIS A 57 8.61 0.85 10.60
C HIS A 57 10.15 0.73 10.71
N ILE A 58 10.78 -0.31 10.15
CA ILE A 58 12.18 -0.66 10.40
C ILE A 58 13.16 0.10 9.48
N PRO A 59 14.05 0.97 10.03
CA PRO A 59 15.08 1.63 9.24
C PRO A 59 16.07 0.68 8.59
N GLY A 60 16.40 0.99 7.33
CA GLY A 60 17.27 0.17 6.49
C GLY A 60 16.55 -0.83 5.60
N LEU A 61 15.26 -1.10 5.85
CA LEU A 61 14.42 -1.85 4.91
C LEU A 61 13.83 -0.95 3.83
N ILE A 62 13.58 -1.55 2.68
CA ILE A 62 12.70 -1.05 1.63
C ILE A 62 11.47 -1.97 1.60
N VAL A 63 10.27 -1.41 1.46
CA VAL A 63 9.01 -2.18 1.46
C VAL A 63 8.18 -1.80 0.24
N VAL A 64 7.90 -2.77 -0.62
CA VAL A 64 7.13 -2.61 -1.85
C VAL A 64 5.90 -3.51 -1.89
N CYS A 65 4.81 -2.98 -2.43
CA CYS A 65 3.48 -3.57 -2.51
C CYS A 65 2.88 -3.31 -3.91
N PRO A 66 3.26 -4.08 -4.95
CA PRO A 66 2.78 -3.88 -6.32
C PRO A 66 1.26 -4.08 -6.45
N SER A 67 0.62 -3.33 -7.36
CA SER A 67 -0.82 -3.46 -7.64
C SER A 67 -1.12 -4.08 -9.00
N THR A 68 -0.25 -3.92 -10.00
CA THR A 68 -0.45 -4.47 -11.36
C THR A 68 0.66 -5.44 -11.79
N PRO A 69 0.43 -6.27 -12.84
CA PRO A 69 1.48 -7.12 -13.40
C PRO A 69 2.74 -6.36 -13.85
N ALA A 70 2.57 -5.17 -14.44
CA ALA A 70 3.70 -4.31 -14.81
C ALA A 70 4.50 -3.86 -13.57
N ASP A 71 3.81 -3.43 -12.50
CA ASP A 71 4.48 -3.09 -11.23
C ASP A 71 5.22 -4.27 -10.65
N ALA A 72 4.58 -5.46 -10.65
CA ALA A 72 5.18 -6.65 -10.09
C ALA A 72 6.49 -7.00 -10.81
N LYS A 73 6.51 -6.95 -12.15
CA LYS A 73 7.74 -7.17 -12.94
C LYS A 73 8.78 -6.10 -12.62
N GLY A 74 8.45 -4.83 -12.83
CA GLY A 74 9.42 -3.75 -12.78
C GLY A 74 9.98 -3.50 -11.39
N LEU A 75 9.13 -3.50 -10.34
CA LEU A 75 9.58 -3.34 -8.96
C LEU A 75 10.40 -4.53 -8.49
N LEU A 76 10.11 -5.75 -8.97
CA LEU A 76 10.91 -6.92 -8.61
C LEU A 76 12.30 -6.84 -9.23
N LEU A 77 12.42 -6.42 -10.50
CA LEU A 77 13.71 -6.17 -11.13
C LEU A 77 14.48 -5.06 -10.39
N ALA A 78 13.82 -3.97 -10.02
CA ALA A 78 14.42 -2.91 -9.23
C ALA A 78 14.85 -3.39 -7.83
N ALA A 79 14.08 -4.28 -7.20
CA ALA A 79 14.41 -4.87 -5.90
C ALA A 79 15.65 -5.77 -5.99
N ILE A 80 15.72 -6.65 -6.99
CA ILE A 80 16.85 -7.55 -7.22
C ILE A 80 18.15 -6.77 -7.44
N ARG A 81 18.07 -5.62 -8.10
CA ARG A 81 19.21 -4.73 -8.36
C ARG A 81 19.61 -3.88 -7.16
N ASN A 82 18.78 -3.82 -6.11
CA ASN A 82 19.03 -2.95 -4.97
C ASN A 82 20.12 -3.53 -4.05
N PRO A 83 21.11 -2.72 -3.62
CA PRO A 83 22.14 -3.18 -2.67
C PRO A 83 21.64 -3.31 -1.21
N ASN A 84 20.38 -2.99 -0.93
CA ASN A 84 19.76 -3.02 0.39
C ASN A 84 18.69 -4.12 0.47
N PRO A 85 18.32 -4.56 1.68
CA PRO A 85 17.25 -5.54 1.85
C PRO A 85 15.90 -4.96 1.42
N VAL A 86 15.20 -5.69 0.55
CA VAL A 86 13.87 -5.33 0.06
C VAL A 86 12.85 -6.37 0.51
N ILE A 87 11.80 -5.91 1.18
CA ILE A 87 10.59 -6.70 1.47
C ILE A 87 9.60 -6.46 0.34
N PHE A 88 9.27 -7.52 -0.39
CA PHE A 88 8.40 -7.48 -1.55
C PHE A 88 7.10 -8.23 -1.25
N LEU A 89 6.05 -7.47 -0.97
CA LEU A 89 4.79 -8.01 -0.46
C LEU A 89 3.73 -8.07 -1.56
N GLU A 90 3.40 -9.28 -1.98
CA GLU A 90 2.46 -9.57 -3.06
C GLU A 90 1.08 -9.85 -2.50
N HIS A 91 0.02 -9.36 -3.13
CA HIS A 91 -1.33 -9.72 -2.71
C HIS A 91 -1.76 -11.03 -3.37
N LYS A 92 -2.32 -11.97 -2.58
CA LYS A 92 -2.74 -13.29 -3.09
C LYS A 92 -3.75 -13.18 -4.25
N MET A 93 -4.75 -12.32 -4.09
CA MET A 93 -5.77 -12.09 -5.12
C MET A 93 -5.23 -11.49 -6.42
N LEU A 94 -4.09 -10.78 -6.38
CA LEU A 94 -3.53 -10.13 -7.56
C LEU A 94 -2.77 -11.09 -8.48
N TYR A 95 -2.44 -12.31 -8.03
CA TYR A 95 -1.82 -13.30 -8.92
C TYR A 95 -2.70 -13.71 -10.10
N PHE A 96 -4.01 -13.55 -9.99
CA PHE A 96 -4.96 -13.91 -11.03
C PHE A 96 -5.31 -12.74 -11.96
N VAL A 97 -4.85 -11.54 -11.64
CA VAL A 97 -5.08 -10.34 -12.45
C VAL A 97 -4.16 -10.37 -13.67
N LYS A 98 -4.76 -10.18 -14.85
CA LYS A 98 -4.04 -10.01 -16.12
C LYS A 98 -3.96 -8.53 -16.45
N GLY A 99 -2.89 -8.13 -17.11
CA GLY A 99 -2.66 -6.77 -17.57
C GLY A 99 -1.42 -6.74 -18.46
N ASP A 100 -1.30 -5.68 -19.25
CA ASP A 100 -0.16 -5.52 -20.14
C ASP A 100 1.14 -5.38 -19.35
N VAL A 101 2.17 -6.07 -19.82
CA VAL A 101 3.50 -6.04 -19.23
C VAL A 101 4.48 -5.65 -20.34
N PRO A 102 5.03 -4.43 -20.33
CA PRO A 102 5.95 -3.99 -21.35
C PRO A 102 7.17 -4.92 -21.47
N ASP A 103 7.64 -5.15 -22.69
CA ASP A 103 8.91 -5.84 -22.94
C ASP A 103 10.10 -5.01 -22.41
N GLY A 104 11.23 -5.68 -22.19
CA GLY A 104 12.44 -5.04 -21.63
C GLY A 104 12.46 -4.97 -20.10
N GLU A 105 13.34 -4.14 -19.55
CA GLU A 105 13.69 -4.16 -18.12
C GLU A 105 12.72 -3.41 -17.19
N GLY A 106 11.67 -2.79 -17.73
CA GLY A 106 10.70 -2.00 -16.96
C GLY A 106 11.14 -0.57 -16.67
N LEU A 107 10.18 0.33 -16.48
CA LEU A 107 10.38 1.74 -16.11
C LEU A 107 10.08 2.00 -14.63
N GLU A 108 9.63 0.98 -13.92
CA GLU A 108 9.13 1.07 -12.56
C GLU A 108 10.26 1.26 -11.56
N ARG A 109 10.08 2.22 -10.66
CA ARG A 109 11.10 2.64 -9.68
C ARG A 109 10.54 2.52 -8.28
N ILE A 110 11.36 2.00 -7.39
CA ILE A 110 11.08 1.98 -5.95
C ILE A 110 10.95 3.43 -5.46
N GLY A 111 9.93 3.70 -4.65
CA GLY A 111 9.65 5.02 -4.10
C GLY A 111 8.99 6.00 -5.06
N VAL A 112 8.44 5.51 -6.18
CA VAL A 112 7.68 6.33 -7.12
C VAL A 112 6.24 5.80 -7.23
N ALA A 113 5.28 6.62 -6.82
CA ALA A 113 3.86 6.28 -6.93
C ALA A 113 3.38 6.35 -8.39
N ALA A 114 2.24 5.73 -8.66
CA ALA A 114 1.55 5.87 -9.93
C ALA A 114 0.20 6.55 -9.73
N ARG A 115 -0.06 7.59 -10.53
CA ARG A 115 -1.41 8.13 -10.68
C ARG A 115 -2.17 7.23 -11.65
N ARG A 116 -3.13 6.47 -11.13
CA ARG A 116 -3.92 5.50 -11.90
C ARG A 116 -5.15 6.13 -12.55
N ARG A 117 -5.61 7.24 -11.98
CA ARG A 117 -6.74 8.03 -12.46
C ARG A 117 -6.54 9.49 -12.07
N GLU A 118 -6.74 10.40 -13.01
CA GLU A 118 -6.84 11.84 -12.75
C GLU A 118 -8.21 12.17 -12.14
N GLY A 119 -8.23 13.11 -11.19
CA GLY A 119 -9.45 13.64 -10.61
C GLY A 119 -9.22 15.00 -9.96
N THR A 120 -10.29 15.59 -9.42
CA THR A 120 -10.29 16.99 -8.93
C THR A 120 -10.93 17.18 -7.56
N ASP A 121 -11.73 16.22 -7.09
CA ASP A 121 -12.59 16.46 -5.93
C ASP A 121 -12.10 15.71 -4.68
N VAL A 122 -11.47 14.55 -4.87
CA VAL A 122 -10.92 13.75 -3.77
C VAL A 122 -9.76 12.89 -4.24
N THR A 123 -8.71 12.81 -3.43
CA THR A 123 -7.61 11.86 -3.61
C THR A 123 -7.91 10.57 -2.86
N LEU A 124 -7.93 9.45 -3.59
CA LEU A 124 -7.92 8.09 -3.06
C LEU A 124 -6.47 7.58 -3.11
N CYS A 125 -5.85 7.46 -1.94
CA CYS A 125 -4.49 6.94 -1.80
C CYS A 125 -4.52 5.48 -1.36
N SER A 126 -3.86 4.60 -2.10
CA SER A 126 -3.87 3.17 -1.81
C SER A 126 -2.62 2.45 -2.31
N TYR A 127 -2.60 1.14 -2.19
CA TYR A 127 -1.59 0.24 -2.71
C TYR A 127 -2.18 -1.17 -2.87
N SER A 128 -1.50 -2.04 -3.61
CA SER A 128 -1.86 -3.45 -3.71
C SER A 128 -3.33 -3.64 -4.18
N LEU A 129 -4.06 -4.63 -3.66
CA LEU A 129 -5.44 -4.92 -4.06
C LEU A 129 -6.38 -3.72 -3.87
N MET A 130 -6.17 -2.92 -2.83
CA MET A 130 -7.04 -1.78 -2.52
C MET A 130 -6.98 -0.69 -3.60
N THR A 131 -5.93 -0.64 -4.43
CA THR A 131 -5.89 0.25 -5.61
C THR A 131 -6.99 -0.07 -6.61
N HIS A 132 -7.27 -1.36 -6.86
CA HIS A 132 -8.34 -1.79 -7.75
C HIS A 132 -9.70 -1.42 -7.19
N ARG A 133 -9.91 -1.64 -5.89
CA ARG A 133 -11.15 -1.23 -5.20
C ARG A 133 -11.36 0.29 -5.23
N CYS A 134 -10.27 1.08 -5.15
CA CYS A 134 -10.35 2.54 -5.32
C CYS A 134 -10.74 2.94 -6.73
N LEU A 135 -10.25 2.26 -7.76
CA LEU A 135 -10.63 2.51 -9.15
C LEU A 135 -12.11 2.21 -9.39
N GLU A 136 -12.60 1.06 -8.91
CA GLU A 136 -14.02 0.70 -8.97
C GLU A 136 -14.90 1.70 -8.19
N ALA A 137 -14.48 2.11 -6.99
CA ALA A 137 -15.19 3.13 -6.22
C ALA A 137 -15.22 4.48 -6.94
N ALA A 138 -14.11 4.87 -7.57
CA ALA A 138 -14.01 6.09 -8.37
C ALA A 138 -14.94 6.07 -9.60
N ASP A 139 -15.18 4.91 -10.21
CA ASP A 139 -16.16 4.77 -11.30
C ASP A 139 -17.60 5.01 -10.79
N LEU A 140 -17.96 4.43 -9.65
CA LEU A 140 -19.29 4.61 -9.05
C LEU A 140 -19.51 6.05 -8.56
N LEU A 141 -18.49 6.65 -7.95
CA LEU A 141 -18.51 8.05 -7.51
C LEU A 141 -18.60 9.02 -8.70
N GLY A 142 -17.93 8.72 -9.81
CA GLY A 142 -18.03 9.49 -11.05
C GLY A 142 -19.45 9.53 -11.61
N GLN A 143 -20.22 8.44 -11.49
CA GLN A 143 -21.64 8.41 -11.88
C GLN A 143 -22.51 9.33 -11.01
N ARG A 144 -22.04 9.68 -9.80
CA ARG A 144 -22.68 10.58 -8.85
C ARG A 144 -22.10 12.00 -8.90
N GLY A 145 -21.22 12.28 -9.87
CA GLY A 145 -20.62 13.59 -10.08
C GLY A 145 -19.38 13.89 -9.25
N VAL A 146 -18.75 12.87 -8.63
CA VAL A 146 -17.53 13.04 -7.82
C VAL A 146 -16.30 12.55 -8.59
N SER A 147 -15.38 13.47 -8.87
CA SER A 147 -14.14 13.27 -9.63
C SER A 147 -13.00 12.80 -8.71
N CYS A 148 -12.83 11.48 -8.62
CA CYS A 148 -11.80 10.88 -7.77
C CYS A 148 -10.47 10.74 -8.52
N GLU A 149 -9.41 11.26 -7.90
CA GLU A 149 -8.03 10.98 -8.26
C GLU A 149 -7.55 9.72 -7.53
N VAL A 150 -6.89 8.78 -8.22
CA VAL A 150 -6.39 7.55 -7.59
C VAL A 150 -4.86 7.50 -7.64
N ILE A 151 -4.25 7.53 -6.45
CA ILE A 151 -2.81 7.39 -6.24
C ILE A 151 -2.51 5.99 -5.70
N ASP A 152 -1.72 5.23 -6.44
CA ASP A 152 -1.16 3.95 -6.03
C ASP A 152 0.28 4.14 -5.58
N LEU A 153 0.54 3.97 -4.28
CA LEU A 153 1.84 4.22 -3.68
C LEU A 153 2.92 3.29 -4.21
N ARG A 154 2.59 2.00 -4.46
CA ARG A 154 3.50 0.92 -4.91
C ARG A 154 4.64 0.57 -3.96
N THR A 155 5.15 1.54 -3.21
CA THR A 155 6.20 1.46 -2.20
C THR A 155 5.67 2.08 -0.91
N ILE A 156 5.78 1.34 0.19
CA ILE A 156 5.39 1.81 1.53
C ILE A 156 6.58 2.45 2.25
N ARG A 157 7.80 1.97 1.95
CA ARG A 157 9.04 2.57 2.45
C ARG A 157 10.16 2.51 1.40
N PRO A 158 10.75 3.65 1.00
CA PRO A 158 10.21 5.01 1.17
C PRO A 158 8.98 5.20 0.26
N TRP A 159 7.89 5.75 0.79
CA TRP A 159 6.72 6.06 -0.03
C TRP A 159 6.87 7.43 -0.71
N ASP A 160 6.19 7.61 -1.85
CA ASP A 160 6.24 8.84 -2.64
C ASP A 160 5.32 9.92 -2.05
N LYS A 161 5.82 10.57 -1.01
CA LYS A 161 5.11 11.64 -0.32
C LYS A 161 4.79 12.82 -1.26
N THR A 162 5.73 13.18 -2.13
CA THR A 162 5.55 14.32 -3.05
C THR A 162 4.36 14.12 -3.97
N ALA A 163 4.25 12.95 -4.62
CA ALA A 163 3.12 12.65 -5.48
C ALA A 163 1.77 12.73 -4.75
N LEU A 164 1.71 12.27 -3.49
CA LEU A 164 0.49 12.36 -2.70
C LEU A 164 0.17 13.80 -2.31
N LEU A 165 1.13 14.57 -1.79
CA LEU A 165 0.90 15.95 -1.38
C LEU A 165 0.46 16.82 -2.56
N ASP A 166 1.05 16.64 -3.75
CA ASP A 166 0.64 17.34 -4.96
C ASP A 166 -0.80 17.00 -5.37
N SER A 167 -1.21 15.75 -5.17
CA SER A 167 -2.60 15.31 -5.37
C SER A 167 -3.55 15.97 -4.37
N VAL A 168 -3.19 16.00 -3.08
CA VAL A 168 -3.99 16.63 -2.03
C VAL A 168 -4.15 18.14 -2.27
N ARG A 169 -3.10 18.85 -2.68
CA ARG A 169 -3.20 20.29 -3.05
C ARG A 169 -4.18 20.56 -4.18
N LYS A 170 -4.41 19.58 -5.05
CA LYS A 170 -5.35 19.70 -6.17
C LYS A 170 -6.78 19.38 -5.75
N THR A 171 -6.97 18.40 -4.87
CA THR A 171 -8.30 17.85 -4.55
C THR A 171 -8.87 18.32 -3.22
N HIS A 172 -8.02 18.86 -2.35
CA HIS A 172 -8.34 19.35 -1.01
C HIS A 172 -8.95 18.31 -0.05
N ARG A 173 -9.05 17.03 -0.45
CA ARG A 173 -9.64 15.93 0.32
C ARG A 173 -8.86 14.66 0.11
N LEU A 174 -8.65 13.88 1.17
CA LEU A 174 -7.89 12.64 1.12
C LEU A 174 -8.63 11.50 1.84
N ALA A 175 -8.75 10.37 1.14
CA ALA A 175 -9.06 9.08 1.75
C ALA A 175 -7.91 8.10 1.49
N VAL A 176 -7.34 7.57 2.57
CA VAL A 176 -6.33 6.52 2.51
C VAL A 176 -7.02 5.17 2.70
N VAL A 177 -6.87 4.28 1.72
CA VAL A 177 -7.51 2.96 1.68
C VAL A 177 -6.46 1.87 1.73
N HIS A 178 -6.47 1.04 2.78
CA HIS A 178 -5.53 -0.07 2.90
C HIS A 178 -6.14 -1.30 3.57
N GLU A 179 -5.65 -2.48 3.23
CA GLU A 179 -6.22 -3.73 3.73
C GLU A 179 -5.79 -4.07 5.17
N ALA A 180 -4.62 -3.61 5.61
CA ALA A 180 -4.19 -3.80 7.00
C ALA A 180 -5.18 -3.19 8.01
N VAL A 181 -5.10 -3.66 9.26
CA VAL A 181 -5.88 -3.12 10.38
C VAL A 181 -5.69 -1.61 10.49
N ARG A 182 -6.76 -0.91 10.89
CA ARG A 182 -6.76 0.55 10.99
C ARG A 182 -5.72 1.09 11.98
N SER A 183 -5.52 0.38 13.10
CA SER A 183 -4.60 0.78 14.16
C SER A 183 -3.16 0.59 13.69
N PHE A 184 -2.34 1.64 13.79
CA PHE A 184 -0.91 1.62 13.41
C PHE A 184 -0.62 1.13 11.97
N GLY A 185 -1.63 1.16 11.08
CA GLY A 185 -1.47 0.86 9.66
C GLY A 185 -0.84 2.02 8.88
N ALA A 186 -0.53 1.80 7.60
CA ALA A 186 0.11 2.80 6.74
C ALA A 186 -0.68 4.12 6.65
N GLY A 187 -2.01 4.05 6.74
CA GLY A 187 -2.84 5.25 6.73
C GLY A 187 -2.62 6.19 7.92
N ALA A 188 -2.08 5.70 9.05
CA ALA A 188 -1.77 6.55 10.19
C ALA A 188 -0.57 7.48 9.90
N GLU A 189 0.51 6.92 9.35
CA GLU A 189 1.71 7.68 8.94
C GLU A 189 1.37 8.70 7.85
N ILE A 190 0.58 8.28 6.85
CA ILE A 190 0.17 9.16 5.76
C ILE A 190 -0.69 10.31 6.27
N ALA A 191 -1.68 10.02 7.13
CA ALA A 191 -2.53 11.07 7.70
C ALA A 191 -1.71 12.05 8.55
N ALA A 192 -0.79 11.56 9.39
CA ALA A 192 0.09 12.42 10.18
C ALA A 192 0.96 13.32 9.28
N THR A 193 1.57 12.74 8.25
CA THR A 193 2.41 13.47 7.29
C THR A 193 1.63 14.58 6.57
N VAL A 194 0.41 14.28 6.12
CA VAL A 194 -0.43 15.27 5.43
C VAL A 194 -0.86 16.38 6.38
N MET A 195 -1.17 16.06 7.64
CA MET A 195 -1.44 17.07 8.67
C MET A 195 -0.22 17.94 8.96
N ASP A 196 0.98 17.38 8.96
CA ASP A 196 2.21 18.15 9.21
C ASP A 196 2.59 19.06 8.03
N GLU A 197 2.31 18.64 6.78
CA GLU A 197 2.88 19.26 5.58
C GLU A 197 1.87 19.88 4.60
N ALA A 198 0.58 19.61 4.76
CA ALA A 198 -0.49 20.09 3.86
C ALA A 198 -1.83 20.29 4.59
N PHE A 199 -1.81 20.62 5.89
CA PHE A 199 -3.04 20.88 6.63
C PHE A 199 -3.87 22.03 6.03
N ASP A 200 -3.22 23.12 5.64
CA ASP A 200 -3.89 24.30 5.05
C ASP A 200 -4.55 24.01 3.70
N GLU A 201 -4.22 22.87 3.08
CA GLU A 201 -4.76 22.44 1.79
C GLU A 201 -6.01 21.55 1.96
N LEU A 202 -6.32 21.11 3.19
CA LEU A 202 -7.42 20.19 3.47
C LEU A 202 -8.73 20.94 3.78
N ASP A 203 -9.77 20.64 3.01
CA ASP A 203 -11.15 21.06 3.28
C ASP A 203 -11.87 20.12 4.28
N ALA A 204 -11.32 18.93 4.50
CA ALA A 204 -11.91 17.92 5.37
C ALA A 204 -10.84 17.00 6.01
N PRO A 205 -11.14 16.34 7.15
CA PRO A 205 -10.20 15.42 7.78
C PRO A 205 -9.81 14.25 6.87
N VAL A 206 -8.56 13.82 6.94
CA VAL A 206 -8.09 12.62 6.22
C VAL A 206 -8.86 11.38 6.67
N LEU A 207 -9.56 10.74 5.74
CA LEU A 207 -10.22 9.46 6.02
C LEU A 207 -9.22 8.30 5.96
N ARG A 208 -9.38 7.35 6.88
CA ARG A 208 -8.62 6.10 6.90
C ARG A 208 -9.58 4.92 6.82
N ILE A 209 -9.69 4.36 5.63
CA ILE A 209 -10.59 3.25 5.30
C ILE A 209 -9.76 1.97 5.31
N ALA A 210 -9.89 1.21 6.39
CA ALA A 210 -9.02 0.09 6.68
C ALA A 210 -9.79 -1.09 7.28
N ALA A 211 -9.14 -2.24 7.38
CA ALA A 211 -9.77 -3.40 8.00
C ALA A 211 -10.15 -3.14 9.46
N HIS A 212 -11.18 -3.84 9.92
CA HIS A 212 -11.56 -3.86 11.33
C HIS A 212 -10.42 -4.43 12.19
N ASP A 213 -10.30 -3.95 13.43
CA ASP A 213 -9.24 -4.33 14.36
C ASP A 213 -9.56 -5.66 15.05
N ILE A 214 -9.66 -6.72 14.24
CA ILE A 214 -10.02 -8.08 14.66
C ILE A 214 -9.18 -9.11 13.89
N PRO A 215 -8.99 -10.33 14.44
CA PRO A 215 -8.47 -11.45 13.68
C PRO A 215 -9.40 -11.81 12.50
N MET A 216 -8.80 -12.18 11.37
CA MET A 216 -9.58 -12.50 10.16
C MET A 216 -10.48 -13.72 10.37
N PRO A 217 -11.81 -13.60 10.20
CA PRO A 217 -12.72 -14.74 10.30
C PRO A 217 -12.60 -15.68 9.10
N PHE A 218 -12.97 -16.95 9.29
CA PHE A 218 -13.00 -17.95 8.21
C PHE A 218 -14.24 -17.84 7.32
N ASN A 219 -15.37 -17.38 7.87
CA ASN A 219 -16.62 -17.25 7.14
C ASN A 219 -16.47 -16.21 6.02
N ASP A 220 -16.89 -16.56 4.79
CA ASP A 220 -16.72 -15.74 3.59
C ASP A 220 -17.38 -14.35 3.71
N THR A 221 -18.61 -14.28 4.22
CA THR A 221 -19.30 -13.01 4.41
C THR A 221 -18.55 -12.15 5.43
N LEU A 222 -18.16 -12.73 6.56
CA LEU A 222 -17.43 -11.99 7.59
C LEU A 222 -16.03 -11.57 7.13
N GLU A 223 -15.33 -12.40 6.33
CA GLU A 223 -14.00 -12.06 5.77
C GLU A 223 -14.10 -10.81 4.88
N ARG A 224 -15.11 -10.78 4.00
CA ARG A 224 -15.34 -9.65 3.10
C ARG A 224 -15.70 -8.36 3.84
N GLU A 225 -16.57 -8.44 4.83
CA GLU A 225 -16.96 -7.30 5.69
C GLU A 225 -15.78 -6.80 6.55
N THR A 226 -14.78 -7.65 6.82
CA THR A 226 -13.63 -7.26 7.64
C THR A 226 -12.74 -6.23 6.95
N VAL A 227 -12.61 -6.28 5.62
CA VAL A 227 -11.71 -5.44 4.81
C VAL A 227 -12.47 -4.35 4.05
N PRO A 228 -11.82 -3.27 3.58
CA PRO A 228 -12.50 -2.21 2.82
C PRO A 228 -13.16 -2.70 1.52
N THR A 229 -14.48 -2.72 1.44
CA THR A 229 -15.22 -3.00 0.20
C THR A 229 -15.35 -1.76 -0.68
N VAL A 230 -15.73 -1.94 -1.96
CA VAL A 230 -15.98 -0.82 -2.87
C VAL A 230 -17.09 0.08 -2.31
N GLU A 231 -18.16 -0.52 -1.81
CA GLU A 231 -19.30 0.17 -1.20
C GLU A 231 -18.87 0.99 0.01
N ARG A 232 -18.06 0.40 0.90
CA ARG A 232 -17.54 1.10 2.07
C ARG A 232 -16.63 2.27 1.70
N ILE A 233 -15.90 2.19 0.58
CA ILE A 233 -15.11 3.31 0.05
C ILE A 233 -16.03 4.42 -0.44
N VAL A 234 -17.02 4.08 -1.28
CA VAL A 234 -18.02 5.04 -1.80
C VAL A 234 -18.73 5.75 -0.66
N GLU A 235 -19.31 5.00 0.28
CA GLU A 235 -20.04 5.56 1.43
C GLU A 235 -19.17 6.45 2.32
N ALA A 236 -17.88 6.12 2.46
CA ALA A 236 -16.96 6.93 3.25
C ALA A 236 -16.63 8.25 2.53
N VAL A 237 -16.42 8.21 1.21
CA VAL A 237 -16.15 9.41 0.40
C VAL A 237 -17.38 10.32 0.35
N GLU A 238 -18.59 9.79 0.23
CA GLU A 238 -19.81 10.62 0.23
C GLU A 238 -20.03 11.36 1.56
N LYS A 239 -19.43 10.88 2.65
CA LYS A 239 -19.47 11.55 3.96
C LYS A 239 -18.44 12.69 4.08
N LEU A 240 -17.54 12.88 3.11
CA LEU A 240 -16.52 13.94 3.14
C LEU A 240 -17.06 15.35 2.89
N GLY A 241 -18.31 15.49 2.41
CA GLY A 241 -18.90 16.79 2.12
C GLY A 241 -18.48 17.34 0.77
#